data_AF-A0AAV0GT16-F1
#
_entry.id   AF-A0AAV0GT16-F1
#
_cell.length_a   1.000
_cell.length_b   1.000
_cell.length_c   1.000
_cell.angle_alpha   90.00
_cell.angle_beta   90.00
_cell.angle_gamma   90.00
#
_symmetry.space_group_name_H-M   'P 1'
#
loop_
_entity.id
_entity.type
_entity.pdbx_description
1 polymer ?
#
loop_
_entity_poly.entity_id
_entity_poly.type
_entity_poly.pdbx_seq_one_letter_code
_entity_poly.pdbx_strand_id
1 'polypeptide(L)'
;MSSTDILVSPHGAQLTNMFLMDKNSSVMEFFPKGWLKVAGVGQFVYHWIASWSGMNHRGAWRDPDGNNCPFPEDDRRCMSVFKDGTIGVNETHFSQWAQSVLGEMKARKLEDAKMTANGNNFEHVPKTCHCG
;
A
#
# COMPACT_ATOMS: atom_id res chain seq x y z
N MET A 1 12.77 5.26 -4.49
CA MET A 1 12.46 5.47 -3.06
C MET A 1 12.87 4.22 -2.27
N SER A 2 14.15 3.82 -2.36
CA SER A 2 14.62 2.55 -1.77
C SER A 2 14.72 2.58 -0.24
N SER A 3 14.65 3.76 0.37
CA SER A 3 14.58 3.88 1.84
C SER A 3 13.15 3.86 2.39
N THR A 4 12.13 3.76 1.52
CA THR A 4 10.73 3.76 1.95
C THR A 4 10.25 2.32 2.16
N ASP A 5 10.05 1.97 3.42
CA ASP A 5 9.53 0.65 3.81
C ASP A 5 8.01 0.57 3.76
N ILE A 6 7.33 1.67 4.08
CA ILE A 6 5.87 1.75 4.18
C ILE A 6 5.37 2.93 3.35
N LEU A 7 4.36 2.69 2.52
CA LEU A 7 3.56 3.72 1.86
C LEU A 7 2.14 3.66 2.37
N VAL A 8 1.59 4.81 2.76
CA VAL A 8 0.18 4.96 3.09
C VAL A 8 -0.37 6.08 2.24
N SER A 9 -1.42 5.83 1.47
CA SER A 9 -1.86 6.77 0.44
C SER A 9 -3.35 6.66 0.10
N PRO A 10 -4.00 7.75 -0.33
CA PRO A 10 -5.37 7.67 -0.82
C PRO A 10 -5.45 6.76 -2.05
N HIS A 11 -6.56 6.04 -2.15
CA HIS A 11 -6.83 5.20 -3.30
C HIS A 11 -6.75 6.02 -4.61
N GLY A 12 -6.01 5.51 -5.59
CA GLY A 12 -5.76 6.18 -6.88
C GLY A 12 -4.66 7.25 -6.87
N ALA A 13 -4.10 7.62 -5.72
CA ALA A 13 -2.95 8.52 -5.63
C ALA A 13 -1.63 7.72 -5.55
N GLN A 14 -0.50 8.37 -5.86
CA GLN A 14 0.87 7.86 -5.64
C GLN A 14 1.19 6.44 -6.15
N LEU A 15 0.41 5.90 -7.11
CA LEU A 15 0.64 4.58 -7.68
C LEU A 15 2.05 4.44 -8.27
N THR A 16 2.58 5.52 -8.86
CA THR A 16 3.95 5.54 -9.41
C THR A 16 5.00 5.27 -8.33
N ASN A 17 4.79 5.72 -7.09
CA ASN A 17 5.74 5.52 -6.01
C ASN A 17 5.89 4.03 -5.68
N MET A 18 4.82 3.23 -5.81
CA MET A 18 4.86 1.79 -5.57
C MET A 18 5.79 1.04 -6.54
N PHE A 19 6.04 1.58 -7.74
CA PHE A 19 7.01 1.02 -8.68
C PHE A 19 8.46 1.34 -8.31
N LEU A 20 8.67 2.36 -7.47
CA LEU A 20 9.99 2.84 -7.06
C LEU A 20 10.37 2.38 -5.63
N MET A 21 9.50 1.60 -5.00
CA MET A 21 9.71 1.02 -3.68
C MET A 21 10.33 -0.38 -3.81
N ASP A 22 11.10 -0.76 -2.80
CA ASP A 22 11.78 -2.05 -2.81
C ASP A 22 10.79 -3.21 -2.61
N LYS A 23 11.19 -4.39 -3.09
CA LYS A 23 10.47 -5.63 -2.81
C LYS A 23 10.33 -5.80 -1.31
N ASN A 24 9.25 -6.44 -0.89
CA ASN A 24 8.86 -6.64 0.50
C ASN A 24 8.47 -5.37 1.27
N SER A 25 8.59 -4.16 0.71
CA SER A 25 7.94 -2.98 1.29
C SER A 25 6.42 -3.21 1.42
N SER A 26 5.77 -2.43 2.28
CA SER A 26 4.33 -2.55 2.52
C SER A 26 3.57 -1.31 2.08
N VAL A 27 2.33 -1.53 1.67
CA VAL A 27 1.40 -0.47 1.32
C VAL A 27 0.09 -0.63 2.07
N MET A 28 -0.49 0.47 2.50
CA MET A 28 -1.91 0.54 2.87
C MET A 28 -2.56 1.64 2.05
N GLU A 29 -3.76 1.36 1.57
CA GLU A 29 -4.58 2.35 0.91
C GLU A 29 -5.67 2.84 1.84
N PHE A 30 -6.13 4.07 1.65
CA PHE A 30 -7.32 4.55 2.32
C PHE A 30 -8.34 5.15 1.33
N PHE A 31 -9.60 4.93 1.66
CA PHE A 31 -10.76 5.30 0.85
C PHE A 31 -11.53 6.39 1.58
N PRO A 32 -11.69 7.59 0.98
CA PRO A 32 -12.72 8.52 1.41
C PRO A 32 -14.09 7.83 1.42
N LYS A 33 -15.00 8.31 2.26
CA LYS A 33 -16.38 7.78 2.30
C LYS A 33 -17.00 7.81 0.91
N GLY A 34 -17.70 6.73 0.55
CA GLY A 34 -18.42 6.62 -0.73
C GLY A 34 -17.53 6.34 -1.96
N TRP A 35 -16.21 6.59 -1.91
CA TRP A 35 -15.32 6.37 -3.06
C TRP A 35 -15.36 4.94 -3.60
N LEU A 36 -15.46 3.95 -2.71
CA LEU A 36 -15.53 2.54 -3.12
C LEU A 36 -16.72 2.25 -4.04
N LYS A 37 -17.87 2.91 -3.82
CA LYS A 37 -19.10 2.68 -4.59
C LYS A 37 -18.92 3.03 -6.07
N VAL A 38 -18.01 3.96 -6.35
CA VAL A 38 -17.77 4.50 -7.68
C VAL A 38 -16.44 4.03 -8.31
N ALA A 39 -15.55 3.40 -7.54
CA ALA A 39 -14.25 2.92 -8.00
C ALA A 39 -14.34 1.71 -8.95
N GLY A 40 -15.42 0.93 -8.88
CA GLY A 40 -15.62 -0.25 -9.70
C GLY A 40 -14.45 -1.24 -9.61
N VAL A 41 -13.99 -1.73 -10.76
CA VAL A 41 -12.83 -2.65 -10.86
C VAL A 41 -11.52 -1.99 -10.41
N GLY A 42 -11.43 -0.65 -10.49
CA GLY A 42 -10.26 0.11 -10.04
C GLY A 42 -9.95 -0.03 -8.55
N GLN A 43 -10.91 -0.47 -7.73
CA GLN A 43 -10.74 -0.69 -6.29
C GLN A 43 -9.60 -1.66 -5.94
N PHE A 44 -9.16 -2.50 -6.89
CA PHE A 44 -8.09 -3.49 -6.68
C PHE A 44 -6.72 -3.03 -7.16
N VAL A 45 -6.57 -1.80 -7.67
CA VAL A 45 -5.33 -1.33 -8.30
C VAL A 45 -4.12 -1.42 -7.36
N TYR A 46 -4.30 -1.11 -6.07
CA TYR A 46 -3.25 -1.24 -5.05
C TYR A 46 -2.86 -2.69 -4.80
N HIS A 47 -3.81 -3.62 -4.80
CA HIS A 47 -3.54 -5.04 -4.67
C HIS A 47 -2.72 -5.56 -5.86
N TRP A 48 -3.10 -5.18 -7.09
CA TRP A 48 -2.40 -5.61 -8.28
C TRP A 48 -0.98 -5.07 -8.35
N ILE A 49 -0.79 -3.77 -8.09
CA ILE A 49 0.54 -3.16 -8.14
C ILE A 49 1.41 -3.70 -7.00
N ALA A 50 0.87 -3.87 -5.79
CA ALA A 50 1.62 -4.48 -4.70
C ALA A 50 2.08 -5.90 -5.06
N SER A 51 1.17 -6.72 -5.58
CA SER A 51 1.50 -8.09 -6.02
C SER A 51 2.53 -8.10 -7.14
N TRP A 52 2.40 -7.21 -8.14
CA TRP A 52 3.30 -7.15 -9.29
C TRP A 52 4.71 -6.68 -8.90
N SER A 53 4.80 -5.68 -8.01
CA SER A 53 6.07 -5.14 -7.52
C SER A 53 6.72 -5.99 -6.40
N GLY A 54 6.09 -7.09 -5.98
CA GLY A 54 6.57 -7.91 -4.86
C GLY A 54 6.49 -7.20 -3.50
N MET A 55 5.54 -6.28 -3.35
CA MET A 55 5.22 -5.60 -2.09
C MET A 55 4.09 -6.33 -1.35
N ASN A 56 3.87 -5.95 -0.09
CA ASN A 56 2.82 -6.48 0.75
C ASN A 56 1.67 -5.46 0.88
N HIS A 57 0.47 -5.80 0.41
CA HIS A 57 -0.72 -5.02 0.74
C HIS A 57 -1.14 -5.32 2.18
N ARG A 58 -1.13 -4.30 3.04
CA ARG A 58 -1.35 -4.40 4.49
C ARG A 58 -2.72 -3.90 4.92
N GLY A 59 -3.70 -4.03 4.05
CA GLY A 59 -5.09 -3.68 4.32
C GLY A 59 -5.49 -2.32 3.77
N ALA A 60 -6.72 -1.94 4.09
CA ALA A 60 -7.34 -0.72 3.62
C ALA A 60 -8.13 -0.03 4.73
N TRP A 61 -7.98 1.29 4.85
CA TRP A 61 -8.84 2.10 5.71
C TRP A 61 -10.01 2.64 4.91
N ARG A 62 -11.22 2.50 5.44
CA ARG A 62 -12.45 3.04 4.83
C ARG A 62 -13.02 4.05 5.78
N ASP A 63 -13.01 5.30 5.36
CA ASP A 63 -13.47 6.38 6.21
C ASP A 63 -15.00 6.29 6.43
N PRO A 64 -15.46 6.12 7.70
CA PRO A 64 -16.88 6.17 8.00
C PRO A 64 -17.44 7.60 7.96
N ASP A 65 -16.58 8.60 8.20
CA ASP A 65 -16.95 9.96 8.57
C ASP A 65 -16.60 10.95 7.45
N GLY A 66 -17.34 10.84 6.34
CA GLY A 66 -17.21 11.74 5.19
C GLY A 66 -18.52 12.41 4.78
N ASN A 67 -18.41 13.37 3.86
CA ASN A 67 -19.54 14.12 3.32
C ASN A 67 -20.56 13.19 2.65
N ASN A 68 -21.84 13.41 2.96
CA ASN A 68 -22.92 12.71 2.27
C ASN A 68 -23.14 13.35 0.90
N CYS A 69 -23.31 12.51 -0.12
CA CYS A 69 -23.72 12.98 -1.42
C CYS A 69 -25.22 13.34 -1.41
N PRO A 70 -25.64 14.43 -2.08
CA PRO A 70 -27.06 14.76 -2.23
C PRO A 70 -27.83 13.81 -3.17
N PHE A 71 -27.13 12.93 -3.88
CA PHE A 71 -27.68 11.89 -4.74
C PHE A 71 -27.47 10.50 -4.10
N PRO A 72 -28.13 9.44 -4.61
CA PRO A 72 -27.81 8.06 -4.22
C PRO A 72 -26.31 7.77 -4.33
N GLU A 73 -25.73 7.01 -3.39
CA GLU A 73 -24.27 6.83 -3.28
C GLU A 73 -23.60 6.19 -4.50
N ASP A 74 -24.37 5.47 -5.31
CA ASP A 74 -23.94 4.81 -6.54
C ASP A 74 -24.03 5.74 -7.77
N ASP A 75 -24.58 6.94 -7.62
CA ASP A 75 -24.68 7.91 -8.69
C ASP A 75 -23.30 8.50 -9.04
N ARG A 76 -22.97 8.55 -10.33
CA ARG A 76 -21.68 9.06 -10.82
C ARG A 76 -21.47 10.54 -10.45
N ARG A 77 -22.54 11.29 -10.18
CA ARG A 77 -22.47 12.68 -9.69
C ARG A 77 -21.85 12.78 -8.29
N CYS A 78 -21.87 11.70 -7.52
CA CYS A 78 -21.21 11.63 -6.22
C CYS A 78 -19.70 11.46 -6.32
N MET A 79 -19.17 11.13 -7.51
CA MET A 79 -17.74 10.93 -7.72
C MET A 79 -16.92 12.14 -7.25
N SER A 80 -17.28 13.36 -7.63
CA SER A 80 -16.53 14.57 -7.22
C SER A 80 -16.61 14.81 -5.71
N VAL A 81 -17.78 14.59 -5.11
CA VAL A 81 -17.99 14.74 -3.66
C VAL A 81 -17.09 13.78 -2.87
N PHE A 82 -17.02 12.52 -3.31
CA PHE A 82 -16.20 11.51 -2.64
C PHE A 82 -14.71 11.64 -2.98
N LYS A 83 -14.36 12.05 -4.21
CA LYS A 83 -12.97 12.23 -4.64
C LYS A 83 -12.24 13.28 -3.81
N ASP A 84 -12.92 14.41 -3.62
CA ASP A 84 -12.37 15.60 -2.99
C ASP A 84 -12.69 15.63 -1.49
N GLY A 85 -13.28 14.55 -0.97
CA GLY A 85 -13.56 14.37 0.45
C GLY A 85 -12.28 14.29 1.26
N THR A 86 -12.27 14.96 2.41
CA THR A 86 -11.25 14.74 3.45
C THR A 86 -11.41 13.34 4.02
N ILE A 87 -10.30 12.75 4.44
CA ILE A 87 -10.29 11.42 5.06
C ILE A 87 -10.09 11.57 6.55
N GLY A 88 -11.03 11.04 7.33
CA GLY A 88 -10.96 10.96 8.77
C GLY A 88 -9.77 10.12 9.25
N VAL A 89 -9.05 10.66 10.23
CA VAL A 89 -7.92 9.98 10.90
C VAL A 89 -8.41 9.36 12.19
N ASN A 90 -8.56 8.03 12.21
CA ASN A 90 -8.74 7.29 13.45
C ASN A 90 -7.38 6.95 14.05
N GLU A 91 -6.88 7.83 14.93
CA GLU A 91 -5.53 7.72 15.50
C GLU A 91 -5.26 6.36 16.14
N THR A 92 -6.23 5.79 16.86
CA THR A 92 -6.11 4.48 17.50
C THR A 92 -5.92 3.38 16.46
N HIS A 93 -6.75 3.35 15.42
CA HIS A 93 -6.63 2.37 14.35
C HIS A 93 -5.28 2.47 13.62
N PHE A 94 -4.89 3.69 13.22
CA PHE A 94 -3.64 3.91 12.51
C PHE A 94 -2.42 3.59 13.36
N SER A 95 -2.45 3.90 14.66
CA SER A 95 -1.37 3.58 15.59
C SER A 95 -1.21 2.06 15.79
N GLN A 96 -2.32 1.34 15.98
CA GLN A 96 -2.30 -0.12 16.12
C GLN A 96 -1.83 -0.81 14.83
N TRP A 97 -2.35 -0.35 13.69
CA TRP A 97 -1.92 -0.84 12.38
C TRP A 97 -0.41 -0.58 12.17
N ALA A 98 0.05 0.64 12.42
CA ALA A 98 1.46 1.00 12.24
C ALA A 98 2.36 0.17 13.17
N GLN A 99 1.96 -0.03 14.42
CA GLN A 99 2.71 -0.86 15.37
C GLN A 99 2.85 -2.30 14.89
N SER A 100 1.77 -2.90 14.36
CA SER A 100 1.79 -4.25 13.79
C SER A 100 2.73 -4.34 12.59
N VAL A 101 2.58 -3.44 11.60
CA VAL A 101 3.39 -3.48 10.37
C VAL A 101 4.86 -3.21 10.66
N LEU A 102 5.17 -2.21 11.49
CA LEU A 102 6.55 -1.89 11.88
C LEU A 102 7.19 -3.04 12.67
N GLY A 103 6.43 -3.70 13.55
CA GLY A 103 6.88 -4.87 14.30
C GLY A 103 7.28 -6.02 13.38
N GLU A 104 6.42 -6.37 12.43
CA GLU A 104 6.67 -7.43 11.45
C GLU A 104 7.85 -7.10 10.53
N MET A 105 7.95 -5.84 10.06
CA MET A 105 9.07 -5.39 9.25
C MET A 105 10.39 -5.47 9.99
N LYS A 106 10.41 -5.02 11.24
CA LYS A 106 11.60 -5.09 12.09
C LYS A 106 12.06 -6.53 12.25
N ALA A 107 11.14 -7.45 12.55
CA ALA A 107 11.45 -8.87 12.68
C ALA A 107 12.06 -9.43 11.39
N ARG A 108 11.43 -9.19 10.24
CA ARG A 108 11.94 -9.65 8.93
C ARG A 108 13.33 -9.09 8.61
N LYS A 109 13.55 -7.78 8.78
CA LYS A 109 14.85 -7.16 8.51
C LYS A 109 15.96 -7.72 9.40
N LEU A 110 15.65 -8.04 10.65
CA LEU A 110 16.62 -8.70 11.55
C LEU A 110 16.97 -10.11 11.06
N GLU A 111 16.00 -10.87 10.57
CA GLU A 111 16.25 -12.20 9.99
C GLU A 111 17.06 -12.11 8.70
N ASP A 112 16.72 -11.18 7.79
CA ASP A 112 17.48 -10.95 6.54
C ASP A 112 18.94 -10.57 6.83
N ALA A 113 19.17 -9.72 7.84
CA ALA A 113 20.51 -9.34 8.28
C ALA A 113 21.31 -10.53 8.84
N LYS A 114 20.67 -11.40 9.63
CA LYS A 114 21.30 -12.64 10.13
C LYS A 114 21.64 -13.61 8.99
N MET A 115 20.73 -13.79 8.03
CA MET A 115 20.96 -14.64 6.86
C MET A 115 22.12 -14.11 6.01
N THR A 116 22.19 -12.79 5.82
CA THR A 116 23.29 -12.14 5.08
C THR A 116 24.62 -12.31 5.82
N ALA A 117 24.64 -12.13 7.15
CA ALA A 117 25.84 -12.32 7.97
C ALA A 117 26.35 -13.76 7.97
N ASN A 118 25.44 -14.75 7.97
CA ASN A 118 25.78 -16.17 7.90
C ASN A 118 26.11 -16.65 6.48
N GLY A 119 25.68 -15.92 5.44
CA GLY A 119 25.78 -16.29 4.02
C GLY A 119 27.07 -15.86 3.31
N ASN A 120 28.03 -15.23 3.99
CA ASN A 120 29.32 -14.78 3.41
C ASN A 120 30.30 -15.92 3.04
N ASN A 121 29.80 -17.11 2.67
CA ASN A 121 30.57 -18.25 2.17
C ASN A 121 30.02 -18.82 0.84
N PHE A 122 29.27 -18.05 0.05
CA PHE A 122 28.94 -18.46 -1.32
C PHE A 122 29.60 -17.55 -2.35
N GLU A 123 30.58 -18.14 -3.03
CA GLU A 123 31.32 -17.60 -4.16
C GLU A 123 30.33 -17.10 -5.23
N HIS A 124 30.50 -15.83 -5.61
CA HIS A 124 29.65 -15.15 -6.58
C HIS A 124 29.96 -15.65 -8.00
N VAL A 125 29.21 -16.64 -8.48
CA VAL A 125 29.20 -17.00 -9.90
C VAL A 125 28.29 -16.01 -10.64
N PRO A 126 28.82 -15.14 -11.52
CA PRO A 126 28.01 -14.14 -12.21
C PRO A 126 27.03 -14.83 -13.16
N LYS A 127 25.72 -14.65 -12.91
CA LYS A 127 24.68 -15.10 -13.82
C LYS A 127 24.52 -14.09 -14.95
N THR A 128 24.97 -14.46 -16.14
CA THR A 128 24.66 -13.75 -17.38
C THR A 128 23.21 -14.04 -17.77
N CYS A 129 22.33 -13.03 -17.65
CA CYS A 129 20.99 -13.13 -18.20
C CYS A 129 21.05 -12.82 -19.71
N HIS A 130 20.74 -13.80 -20.55
CA HIS A 130 20.50 -13.56 -21.98
C HIS A 130 19.03 -13.19 -22.18
N CYS A 131 18.79 -12.05 -22.83
CA CYS A 131 17.49 -11.72 -23.38
C CYS A 131 17.36 -12.41 -24.74
N GLY A 132 16.38 -13.32 -24.86
CA GLY A 132 15.92 -13.88 -26.13
C GLY A 132 14.62 -13.23 -26.57
#